data_AF-A0A524F1Y9-F1
#
_entry.id   AF-A0A524F1Y9-F1
#
_cell.length_a   1.000
_cell.length_b   1.000
_cell.length_c   1.000
_cell.angle_alpha   90.00
_cell.angle_beta   90.00
_cell.angle_gamma   90.00
#
_symmetry.space_group_name_H-M   'P 1'
#
loop_
_entity.id
_entity.type
_entity.pdbx_description
1 polymer ?
#
loop_
_entity_poly.entity_id
_entity_poly.type
_entity_poly.pdbx_seq_one_letter_code
_entity_poly.pdbx_strand_id
1 'polypeptide(L)'
;MIKESNPAYSVKPQFGFQSNHKDHDWTLNLHCNDCQQVSNPQFGRYENEESCLKCVLIALNQEGRRVIKRIVFENSIFAPSEDIHLLVKLAEFYRTWEKTVDQNQPCPHKNCFLNVSPNFLDFVFYLIKQKDSVKQNLCTQCRKKLKVLLNNNTQYELTSLIKKIPDNDNWFRVAFIGPYSKKGNRTSLPNRYENEILKAYRIASFSLYTVSIYSDTAYESSLNISISLGSKSNEFYSAIVSNFEEKISLPQFDHLLPIGIVLEKYVNYVENYLKVNYHNLNLEEVFNIALFISVKKLNINKLFPLLVDSHIDEIYLDSPEETIYIDHRDSGRCKTSIFLTDQDINSIKTFLRISSNKRLDPTNPTIKCSIHNQYFHCRFAADICPIVLSGFSLNIRKMNRKFFTIPELIQREMLSSQIASFLLVCVLLRLNITAVGETNTGKTTLINSLDLLAPSHFRKIYIEESPESLDQGFSQNHQLKYLVDPAYSSASKIQEIYRLLHRNPDLVYLGEILTKEEAHA
;
A
#
# COMPACT_ATOMS: atom_id res chain seq x y z
N MET A 1 -34.94 -53.48 14.66
CA MET A 1 -33.86 -53.61 13.67
C MET A 1 -33.85 -52.35 12.83
N ILE A 2 -32.98 -51.40 13.17
CA ILE A 2 -32.69 -50.22 12.35
C ILE A 2 -31.83 -50.72 11.20
N LYS A 3 -32.28 -50.54 9.95
CA LYS A 3 -31.43 -50.64 8.77
C LYS A 3 -31.47 -49.30 8.06
N GLU A 4 -30.29 -48.72 7.98
CA GLU A 4 -29.92 -47.44 7.39
C GLU A 4 -30.37 -47.37 5.93
N SER A 5 -31.27 -46.44 5.62
CA SER A 5 -31.37 -45.86 4.29
C SER A 5 -30.40 -44.69 4.23
N ASN A 6 -29.21 -44.95 3.72
CA ASN A 6 -28.26 -43.92 3.27
C ASN A 6 -28.92 -43.15 2.12
N PRO A 7 -29.25 -41.85 2.23
CA PRO A 7 -29.59 -41.07 1.05
C PRO A 7 -28.27 -40.73 0.37
N ALA A 8 -27.96 -41.49 -0.69
CA ALA A 8 -27.01 -41.05 -1.69
C ALA A 8 -27.50 -39.71 -2.27
N TYR A 9 -26.88 -38.61 -1.87
CA TYR A 9 -27.12 -37.30 -2.49
C TYR A 9 -26.46 -37.30 -3.88
N SER A 10 -27.26 -37.64 -4.89
CA SER A 10 -26.91 -37.58 -6.31
C SER A 10 -27.47 -36.31 -6.93
N VAL A 11 -26.80 -35.17 -6.78
CA VAL A 11 -27.04 -33.99 -7.61
C VAL A 11 -25.69 -33.41 -8.02
N LYS A 12 -25.36 -33.50 -9.31
CA LYS A 12 -24.15 -32.86 -9.85
C LYS A 12 -24.36 -31.33 -9.78
N PRO A 13 -23.48 -30.56 -9.10
CA PRO A 13 -23.51 -29.10 -9.19
C PRO A 13 -23.48 -28.66 -10.66
N GLN A 14 -24.31 -27.69 -11.02
CA GLN A 14 -24.26 -27.07 -12.35
C GLN A 14 -23.28 -25.91 -12.31
N PHE A 15 -22.22 -26.01 -13.11
CA PHE A 15 -21.17 -25.00 -13.19
C PHE A 15 -21.42 -24.11 -14.40
N GLY A 16 -21.58 -22.81 -14.17
CA GLY A 16 -21.62 -21.81 -15.24
C GLY A 16 -20.30 -21.05 -15.30
N PHE A 17 -19.49 -21.31 -16.31
CA PHE A 17 -18.31 -20.49 -16.60
C PHE A 17 -18.69 -19.45 -17.65
N GLN A 18 -18.63 -18.18 -17.28
CA GLN A 18 -18.72 -17.09 -18.24
C GLN A 18 -17.32 -16.52 -18.47
N SER A 19 -16.77 -16.76 -19.66
CA SER A 19 -15.64 -15.99 -20.16
C SER A 19 -16.19 -14.67 -20.70
N ASN A 20 -15.84 -13.55 -20.08
CA ASN A 20 -16.04 -12.27 -20.75
C ASN A 20 -15.04 -12.21 -21.90
N HIS A 21 -15.53 -12.16 -23.15
CA HIS A 21 -14.74 -12.26 -24.39
C HIS A 21 -13.69 -11.16 -24.62
N LYS A 22 -13.30 -10.40 -23.59
CA LYS A 22 -12.23 -9.39 -23.66
C LYS A 22 -11.09 -9.59 -22.66
N ASP A 23 -11.28 -10.41 -21.62
CA ASP A 23 -10.26 -10.61 -20.59
C ASP A 23 -10.23 -12.08 -20.20
N HIS A 24 -9.05 -12.65 -19.99
CA HIS A 24 -8.86 -14.03 -19.51
C HIS A 24 -9.31 -14.23 -18.04
N ASP A 25 -10.37 -13.55 -17.62
CA ASP A 25 -10.90 -13.51 -16.26
C ASP A 25 -12.10 -14.47 -16.13
N TRP A 26 -11.96 -15.44 -15.22
CA TRP A 26 -12.93 -16.50 -15.01
C TRP A 26 -13.83 -16.19 -13.81
N THR A 27 -15.14 -16.16 -14.05
CA THR A 27 -16.16 -16.13 -13.00
C THR A 27 -16.72 -17.54 -12.82
N LEU A 28 -16.64 -18.07 -11.60
CA LEU A 28 -17.26 -19.32 -11.22
C LEU A 28 -18.65 -19.06 -10.65
N ASN A 29 -19.69 -19.45 -11.38
CA ASN A 29 -21.05 -19.45 -10.86
C ASN A 29 -21.37 -20.83 -10.26
N LEU A 30 -21.67 -20.86 -8.96
CA LEU A 30 -22.05 -22.06 -8.24
C LEU A 30 -23.57 -22.10 -8.09
N HIS A 31 -24.21 -22.99 -8.85
CA HIS A 31 -25.63 -23.32 -8.73
C HIS A 31 -25.79 -24.59 -7.91
N CYS A 32 -26.43 -24.50 -6.74
CA CYS A 32 -26.62 -25.64 -5.86
C CYS A 32 -28.08 -25.69 -5.41
N ASN A 33 -28.78 -26.78 -5.74
CA ASN A 33 -30.16 -26.98 -5.31
C ASN A 33 -30.30 -27.03 -3.77
N ASP A 34 -29.22 -27.31 -3.03
CA ASP A 34 -29.21 -27.31 -1.56
C ASP A 34 -29.19 -25.89 -0.96
N CYS A 35 -28.80 -24.86 -1.74
CA CYS A 35 -28.85 -23.46 -1.31
C CYS A 35 -30.27 -22.96 -1.05
N GLN A 36 -31.30 -23.59 -1.63
CA GLN A 36 -32.70 -23.25 -1.33
C GLN A 36 -33.15 -23.68 0.08
N GLN A 37 -32.46 -24.64 0.71
CA GLN A 37 -32.78 -25.13 2.06
C GLN A 37 -32.06 -24.37 3.19
N VAL A 38 -31.23 -23.37 2.88
CA VAL A 38 -30.55 -22.52 3.88
C VAL A 38 -31.54 -21.68 4.71
N SER A 39 -32.83 -21.71 4.37
CA SER A 39 -33.93 -21.13 5.13
C SER A 39 -34.64 -22.11 6.08
N ASN A 40 -34.28 -23.40 6.10
CA ASN A 40 -34.96 -24.42 6.90
C ASN A 40 -34.15 -24.80 8.17
N PRO A 41 -34.60 -24.45 9.39
CA PRO A 41 -33.83 -24.60 10.63
C PRO A 41 -33.67 -26.06 11.13
N GLN A 42 -34.14 -27.06 10.39
CA GLN A 42 -34.08 -28.48 10.77
C GLN A 42 -32.87 -29.25 10.21
N PHE A 43 -32.09 -28.67 9.28
CA PHE A 43 -30.85 -29.30 8.78
C PHE A 43 -29.63 -28.73 9.53
N GLY A 44 -28.71 -29.62 9.95
CA GLY A 44 -27.59 -29.31 10.81
C GLY A 44 -26.69 -28.20 10.23
N ARG A 45 -26.35 -27.20 11.06
CA ARG A 45 -25.64 -25.96 10.69
C ARG A 45 -24.35 -26.16 9.87
N TYR A 46 -23.69 -27.33 9.94
CA TYR A 46 -22.38 -27.59 9.34
C TYR A 46 -22.43 -28.35 7.99
N GLU A 47 -23.49 -29.12 7.71
CA GLU A 47 -23.55 -29.97 6.51
C GLU A 47 -23.64 -29.15 5.21
N ASN A 48 -24.27 -27.98 5.26
CA ASN A 48 -24.42 -27.08 4.11
C ASN A 48 -23.12 -26.33 3.77
N GLU A 49 -22.25 -26.08 4.74
CA GLU A 49 -21.01 -25.30 4.58
C GLU A 49 -19.87 -26.15 4.00
N GLU A 50 -19.73 -27.40 4.46
CA GLU A 50 -18.76 -28.35 3.92
C GLU A 50 -19.10 -28.74 2.47
N SER A 51 -20.39 -28.82 2.15
CA SER A 51 -20.89 -29.04 0.79
C SER A 51 -20.50 -27.89 -0.15
N CYS A 52 -20.49 -26.64 0.33
CA CYS A 52 -20.02 -25.49 -0.45
C CYS A 52 -18.52 -25.57 -0.76
N LEU A 53 -17.67 -25.95 0.21
CA LEU A 53 -16.23 -26.16 -0.01
C LEU A 53 -15.95 -27.29 -1.01
N LYS A 54 -16.71 -28.39 -0.94
CA LYS A 54 -16.65 -29.49 -1.93
C LYS A 54 -17.00 -29.01 -3.33
N CYS A 55 -18.04 -28.19 -3.48
CA CYS A 55 -18.42 -27.62 -4.78
C CYS A 55 -17.30 -26.75 -5.38
N VAL A 56 -16.67 -25.89 -4.56
CA VAL A 56 -15.51 -25.07 -4.99
C VAL A 56 -14.34 -25.96 -5.43
N LEU A 57 -14.05 -27.03 -4.67
CA LEU A 57 -13.01 -28.01 -5.02
C LEU A 57 -13.27 -28.77 -6.33
N ILE A 58 -14.51 -29.19 -6.55
CA ILE A 58 -14.90 -29.89 -7.78
C ILE A 58 -14.74 -28.93 -8.98
N ALA A 59 -15.17 -27.68 -8.84
CA ALA A 59 -14.98 -26.66 -9.87
C ALA A 59 -13.49 -26.39 -10.17
N LEU A 60 -12.64 -26.26 -9.15
CA LEU A 60 -11.19 -26.06 -9.31
C LEU A 60 -10.50 -27.22 -10.01
N ASN A 61 -10.96 -28.46 -9.79
CA ASN A 61 -10.37 -29.66 -10.40
C ASN A 61 -10.81 -29.87 -11.85
N GLN A 62 -12.00 -29.43 -12.24
CA GLN A 62 -12.51 -29.60 -13.62
C GLN A 62 -11.79 -28.70 -14.64
N GLU A 63 -11.33 -27.52 -14.20
CA GLU A 63 -10.86 -26.47 -15.11
C GLU A 63 -9.33 -26.32 -15.22
N GLY A 64 -8.57 -26.95 -14.32
CA GLY A 64 -7.10 -26.97 -14.33
C GLY A 64 -6.42 -25.59 -14.25
N ARG A 65 -5.83 -25.25 -13.10
CA ARG A 65 -4.93 -24.08 -12.87
C ARG A 65 -5.36 -22.75 -13.56
N ARG A 66 -6.66 -22.45 -13.62
CA ARG A 66 -7.15 -21.11 -14.01
C ARG A 66 -7.28 -20.23 -12.76
N VAL A 67 -6.89 -18.96 -12.87
CA VAL A 67 -7.03 -17.98 -11.79
C VAL A 67 -8.49 -17.53 -11.74
N ILE A 68 -9.25 -18.05 -10.78
CA ILE A 68 -10.62 -17.62 -10.52
C ILE A 68 -10.53 -16.25 -9.85
N LYS A 69 -11.05 -15.21 -10.50
CA LYS A 69 -11.11 -13.84 -9.93
C LYS A 69 -12.44 -13.52 -9.28
N ARG A 70 -13.48 -14.33 -9.51
CA ARG A 70 -14.82 -14.12 -8.95
C ARG A 70 -15.55 -15.43 -8.71
N ILE A 71 -16.20 -15.54 -7.55
CA ILE A 71 -17.16 -16.62 -7.23
C ILE A 71 -18.51 -15.97 -6.96
N VAL A 72 -19.57 -16.48 -7.60
CA VAL A 72 -20.94 -15.99 -7.44
C VAL A 72 -21.81 -17.15 -6.97
N PHE A 73 -22.48 -16.94 -5.83
CA PHE A 73 -23.53 -17.84 -5.32
C PHE A 73 -24.90 -17.37 -5.79
N GLU A 74 -25.87 -18.28 -5.95
CA GLU A 74 -27.22 -17.99 -6.49
C GLU A 74 -27.94 -16.79 -5.84
N ASN A 75 -27.62 -16.44 -4.59
CA ASN A 75 -28.17 -15.26 -3.90
C ASN A 75 -27.39 -13.95 -4.12
N SER A 76 -26.61 -13.83 -5.20
CA SER A 76 -25.85 -12.62 -5.57
C SER A 76 -24.81 -12.18 -4.53
N ILE A 77 -24.24 -13.14 -3.79
CA ILE A 77 -23.18 -12.88 -2.82
C ILE A 77 -21.83 -12.93 -3.55
N PHE A 78 -21.01 -11.91 -3.34
CA PHE A 78 -19.71 -11.74 -3.99
C PHE A 78 -18.57 -11.88 -2.97
N ALA A 79 -17.59 -12.72 -3.28
CA ALA A 79 -16.32 -12.75 -2.55
C ALA A 79 -15.30 -11.83 -3.27
N PRO A 80 -14.63 -10.90 -2.56
CA PRO A 80 -13.52 -10.11 -3.11
C PRO A 80 -12.29 -11.00 -3.40
N SER A 81 -11.33 -10.46 -4.17
CA SER A 81 -10.14 -11.19 -4.65
C SER A 81 -9.29 -11.81 -3.53
N GLU A 82 -9.14 -11.11 -2.40
CA GLU A 82 -8.39 -11.60 -1.23
C GLU A 82 -9.08 -12.81 -0.56
N ASP A 83 -10.41 -12.78 -0.48
CA ASP A 83 -11.21 -13.87 0.07
C ASP A 83 -11.23 -15.08 -0.88
N ILE A 84 -11.16 -14.87 -2.19
CA ILE A 84 -11.09 -15.97 -3.16
C ILE A 84 -9.78 -16.75 -3.01
N HIS A 85 -8.66 -16.08 -2.84
CA HIS A 85 -7.38 -16.75 -2.59
C HIS A 85 -7.43 -17.56 -1.28
N LEU A 86 -8.07 -17.03 -0.24
CA LEU A 86 -8.31 -17.74 1.01
C LEU A 86 -9.17 -19.00 0.79
N LEU A 87 -10.24 -18.89 0.00
CA LEU A 87 -11.16 -19.98 -0.31
C LEU A 87 -10.50 -21.10 -1.11
N VAL A 88 -9.69 -20.75 -2.12
CA VAL A 88 -8.90 -21.72 -2.89
C VAL A 88 -7.95 -22.49 -1.98
N LYS A 89 -7.26 -21.80 -1.06
CA LYS A 89 -6.37 -22.45 -0.10
C LYS A 89 -7.10 -23.32 0.91
N LEU A 90 -8.25 -22.88 1.43
CA LEU A 90 -9.09 -23.69 2.33
C LEU A 90 -9.63 -24.94 1.63
N ALA A 91 -10.02 -24.81 0.36
CA ALA A 91 -10.40 -25.92 -0.51
C ALA A 91 -9.24 -26.91 -0.69
N GLU A 92 -8.03 -26.47 -1.07
CA GLU A 92 -6.86 -27.34 -1.18
C GLU A 92 -6.51 -28.03 0.16
N PHE A 93 -6.67 -27.31 1.27
CA PHE A 93 -6.48 -27.87 2.60
C PHE A 93 -7.51 -28.95 2.92
N TYR A 94 -8.79 -28.71 2.61
CA TYR A 94 -9.87 -29.68 2.72
C TYR A 94 -9.53 -30.97 1.98
N ARG A 95 -9.05 -30.88 0.74
CA ARG A 95 -8.66 -32.04 -0.08
C ARG A 95 -7.54 -32.86 0.56
N THR A 96 -6.57 -32.18 1.17
CA THR A 96 -5.46 -32.85 1.87
C THR A 96 -5.95 -33.52 3.15
N TRP A 97 -6.85 -32.86 3.89
CA TRP A 97 -7.52 -33.41 5.05
C TRP A 97 -8.31 -34.67 4.73
N GLU A 98 -9.18 -34.62 3.72
CA GLU A 98 -10.02 -35.74 3.28
C GLU A 98 -9.19 -36.98 2.89
N LYS A 99 -8.03 -36.79 2.25
CA LYS A 99 -7.11 -37.90 1.90
C LYS A 99 -6.35 -38.48 3.09
N THR A 100 -6.09 -37.69 4.13
CA THR A 100 -5.21 -38.09 5.25
C THR A 100 -6.01 -38.60 6.44
N VAL A 101 -7.25 -38.13 6.59
CA VAL A 101 -8.17 -38.49 7.66
C VAL A 101 -9.21 -39.46 7.09
N ASP A 102 -8.97 -40.74 7.30
CA ASP A 102 -9.96 -41.78 7.01
C ASP A 102 -11.12 -41.68 8.02
N GLN A 103 -12.27 -41.19 7.57
CA GLN A 103 -13.45 -40.93 8.41
C GLN A 103 -14.04 -42.21 9.02
N ASN A 104 -13.71 -43.38 8.45
CA ASN A 104 -14.24 -44.68 8.87
C ASN A 104 -13.40 -45.38 9.95
N GLN A 105 -12.30 -44.77 10.42
CA GLN A 105 -11.45 -45.31 11.49
C GLN A 105 -11.22 -44.27 12.60
N PRO A 106 -12.18 -44.10 13.53
CA PRO A 106 -12.01 -43.21 14.67
C PRO A 106 -10.85 -43.66 15.57
N CYS A 107 -10.20 -42.71 16.23
CA CYS A 107 -9.13 -43.05 17.17
C CYS A 107 -9.74 -43.72 18.41
N PRO A 108 -9.19 -44.81 18.97
CA PRO A 108 -9.72 -45.42 20.19
C PRO A 108 -9.62 -44.53 21.44
N HIS A 109 -8.90 -43.40 21.39
CA HIS A 109 -8.74 -42.47 22.51
C HIS A 109 -9.79 -41.34 22.43
N LYS A 110 -10.65 -41.24 23.45
CA LYS A 110 -11.78 -40.27 23.51
C LYS A 110 -11.39 -38.80 23.26
N ASN A 111 -10.18 -38.38 23.66
CA ASN A 111 -9.72 -36.98 23.54
C ASN A 111 -8.77 -36.75 22.34
N CYS A 112 -8.66 -37.68 21.38
CA CYS A 112 -7.79 -37.49 20.19
C CYS A 112 -8.50 -36.70 19.09
N PHE A 113 -7.73 -35.99 18.25
CA PHE A 113 -8.28 -35.10 17.21
C PHE A 113 -9.36 -35.78 16.33
N LEU A 114 -9.18 -37.04 15.89
CA LEU A 114 -10.17 -37.76 15.07
C LEU A 114 -11.54 -37.97 15.73
N ASN A 115 -11.63 -37.96 17.06
CA ASN A 115 -12.91 -38.08 17.78
C ASN A 115 -13.51 -36.71 18.14
N VAL A 116 -12.69 -35.67 18.20
CA VAL A 116 -13.10 -34.31 18.59
C VAL A 116 -13.50 -33.48 17.36
N SER A 117 -12.99 -33.82 16.17
CA SER A 117 -13.31 -33.15 14.91
C SER A 117 -13.94 -34.12 13.90
N PRO A 118 -15.26 -34.39 13.98
CA PRO A 118 -15.94 -35.32 13.09
C PRO A 118 -16.03 -34.81 11.64
N ASN A 119 -15.97 -33.50 11.42
CA ASN A 119 -15.93 -32.87 10.10
C ASN A 119 -14.76 -31.88 9.97
N PHE A 120 -14.51 -31.39 8.76
CA PHE A 120 -13.39 -30.49 8.48
C PHE A 120 -13.49 -29.15 9.22
N LEU A 121 -14.69 -28.60 9.37
CA LEU A 121 -14.86 -27.30 10.03
C LEU A 121 -14.54 -27.41 11.52
N ASP A 122 -15.00 -28.46 12.19
CA ASP A 122 -14.65 -28.79 13.56
C ASP A 122 -13.14 -29.01 13.72
N PHE A 123 -12.48 -29.54 12.69
CA PHE A 123 -11.02 -29.67 12.66
C PHE A 123 -10.32 -28.32 12.55
N VAL A 124 -10.80 -27.43 11.69
CA VAL A 124 -10.29 -26.05 11.59
C VAL A 124 -10.51 -25.31 12.92
N PHE A 125 -11.68 -25.42 13.53
CA PHE A 125 -11.97 -24.86 14.85
C PHE A 125 -11.08 -25.45 15.95
N TYR A 126 -10.83 -26.76 15.93
CA TYR A 126 -9.90 -27.40 16.85
C TYR A 126 -8.48 -26.83 16.70
N LEU A 127 -8.01 -26.60 15.48
CA LEU A 127 -6.72 -25.94 15.22
C LEU A 127 -6.70 -24.48 15.69
N ILE A 128 -7.81 -23.74 15.52
CA ILE A 128 -7.97 -22.36 16.00
C ILE A 128 -7.89 -22.30 17.52
N LYS A 129 -8.57 -23.21 18.25
CA LYS A 129 -8.59 -23.21 19.72
C LYS A 129 -7.26 -23.64 20.35
N GLN A 130 -6.42 -24.40 19.64
CA GLN A 130 -5.17 -24.95 20.15
C GLN A 130 -3.94 -24.07 19.81
N LYS A 131 -4.14 -22.76 19.55
CA LYS A 131 -3.20 -21.77 18.97
C LYS A 131 -1.71 -21.89 19.35
N ASP A 132 -1.36 -22.40 20.55
CA ASP A 132 0.04 -22.57 20.99
C ASP A 132 0.42 -23.97 21.58
N SER A 133 -0.49 -24.96 21.64
CA SER A 133 -0.25 -26.23 22.38
C SER A 133 -0.64 -27.51 21.65
N VAL A 134 -0.53 -27.52 20.31
CA VAL A 134 -0.89 -28.62 19.38
C VAL A 134 -0.32 -30.02 19.72
N LYS A 135 0.67 -30.13 20.63
CA LYS A 135 1.41 -31.37 20.87
C LYS A 135 1.11 -32.11 22.16
N GLN A 136 0.35 -31.56 23.12
CA GLN A 136 0.36 -32.14 24.48
C GLN A 136 -0.67 -33.26 24.71
N ASN A 137 -1.82 -33.28 24.02
CA ASN A 137 -2.92 -34.23 24.32
C ASN A 137 -3.24 -35.27 23.22
N LEU A 138 -2.41 -35.41 22.17
CA LEU A 138 -2.66 -36.34 21.05
C LEU A 138 -1.87 -37.65 21.18
N CYS A 139 -2.45 -38.77 20.76
CA CYS A 139 -1.72 -40.04 20.66
C CYS A 139 -0.68 -40.01 19.53
N THR A 140 0.29 -40.94 19.55
CA THR A 140 1.41 -40.96 18.58
C THR A 140 0.96 -41.09 17.12
N GLN A 141 -0.05 -41.92 16.86
CA GLN A 141 -0.61 -42.09 15.51
C GLN A 141 -1.32 -40.82 15.03
N CYS A 142 -2.09 -40.17 15.92
CA CYS A 142 -2.75 -38.91 15.63
C CYS A 142 -1.75 -37.78 15.32
N ARG A 143 -0.68 -37.68 16.11
CA ARG A 143 0.40 -36.70 15.88
C ARG A 143 1.08 -36.90 14.52
N LYS A 144 1.30 -38.15 14.10
CA LYS A 144 1.88 -38.44 12.78
C LYS A 144 0.96 -37.98 11.65
N LYS A 145 -0.34 -38.30 11.71
CA LYS A 145 -1.32 -37.83 10.70
C LYS A 145 -1.42 -36.31 10.66
N LEU A 146 -1.49 -35.65 11.81
CA LEU A 146 -1.50 -34.19 11.91
C LEU A 146 -0.21 -33.56 11.33
N LYS A 147 0.95 -34.17 11.58
CA LYS A 147 2.23 -33.70 11.05
C LYS A 147 2.31 -33.85 9.53
N VAL A 148 1.74 -34.91 8.94
CA VAL A 148 1.64 -35.06 7.48
C VAL A 148 0.73 -33.98 6.89
N LEU A 149 -0.42 -33.71 7.52
CA LEU A 149 -1.34 -32.65 7.11
C LEU A 149 -0.72 -31.25 7.13
N LEU A 150 0.04 -30.95 8.18
CA LEU A 150 0.70 -29.66 8.40
C LEU A 150 2.06 -29.50 7.71
N ASN A 151 2.66 -30.59 7.19
CA ASN A 151 3.89 -30.51 6.40
C ASN A 151 3.59 -30.35 4.90
N ASN A 152 2.50 -30.96 4.41
CA ASN A 152 2.10 -30.87 3.01
C ASN A 152 1.51 -29.50 2.64
N ASN A 153 0.98 -28.79 3.63
CA ASN A 153 0.60 -27.39 3.52
C ASN A 153 1.62 -26.60 4.33
N THR A 154 2.17 -25.51 3.81
CA THR A 154 3.18 -24.75 4.57
C THR A 154 2.59 -24.35 5.93
N GLN A 155 3.17 -24.89 7.01
CA GLN A 155 2.69 -24.71 8.38
C GLN A 155 2.48 -23.22 8.75
N TYR A 156 3.29 -22.35 8.12
CA TYR A 156 3.25 -20.89 8.20
C TYR A 156 2.01 -20.28 7.53
N GLU A 157 1.59 -20.79 6.37
CA GLU A 157 0.39 -20.31 5.68
C GLU A 157 -0.86 -20.70 6.44
N LEU A 158 -0.94 -21.93 6.95
CA LEU A 158 -2.06 -22.38 7.77
C LEU A 158 -2.19 -21.60 9.07
N THR A 159 -1.09 -21.37 9.81
CA THR A 159 -1.15 -20.53 11.02
C THR A 159 -1.50 -19.07 10.70
N SER A 160 -1.04 -18.54 9.56
CA SER A 160 -1.45 -17.20 9.10
C SER A 160 -2.93 -17.15 8.69
N LEU A 161 -3.46 -18.20 8.06
CA LEU A 161 -4.87 -18.35 7.70
C LEU A 161 -5.75 -18.49 8.95
N ILE A 162 -5.37 -19.38 9.87
CA ILE A 162 -6.08 -19.69 11.11
C ILE A 162 -6.10 -18.47 12.05
N LYS A 163 -5.04 -17.66 12.07
CA LYS A 163 -5.00 -16.38 12.81
C LYS A 163 -5.92 -15.30 12.22
N LYS A 164 -6.29 -15.39 10.93
CA LYS A 164 -7.21 -14.47 10.25
C LYS A 164 -8.69 -14.81 10.46
N ILE A 165 -8.99 -16.04 10.89
CA ILE A 165 -10.36 -16.50 11.12
C ILE A 165 -10.84 -15.98 12.49
N PRO A 166 -11.95 -15.22 12.56
CA PRO A 166 -12.51 -14.76 13.83
C PRO A 166 -12.82 -15.92 14.78
N ASP A 167 -12.55 -15.75 16.08
CA ASP A 167 -12.88 -16.73 17.14
C ASP A 167 -14.40 -16.73 17.45
N ASN A 168 -15.24 -16.95 16.43
CA ASN A 168 -16.69 -17.04 16.54
C ASN A 168 -17.20 -18.24 15.74
N ASP A 169 -18.22 -18.94 16.23
CA ASP A 169 -18.84 -20.12 15.61
C ASP A 169 -19.42 -19.82 14.20
N ASN A 170 -19.51 -18.53 13.82
CA ASN A 170 -20.00 -18.06 12.52
C ASN A 170 -18.91 -17.54 11.58
N TRP A 171 -17.63 -17.83 11.81
CA TRP A 171 -16.55 -17.32 10.94
C TRP A 171 -16.73 -17.68 9.47
N PHE A 172 -17.29 -18.86 9.17
CA PHE A 172 -17.58 -19.29 7.80
C PHE A 172 -18.57 -18.32 7.15
N ARG A 173 -19.66 -17.94 7.83
CA ARG A 173 -20.59 -16.91 7.35
C ARG A 173 -20.02 -15.50 7.37
N VAL A 174 -19.08 -15.15 8.24
CA VAL A 174 -18.43 -13.82 8.21
C VAL A 174 -17.48 -13.72 7.02
N ALA A 175 -16.75 -14.79 6.72
CA ALA A 175 -15.87 -14.90 5.56
C ALA A 175 -16.66 -15.04 4.24
N PHE A 176 -17.86 -15.65 4.25
CA PHE A 176 -18.69 -15.84 3.04
C PHE A 176 -19.83 -14.82 2.86
N ILE A 177 -20.36 -14.22 3.94
CA ILE A 177 -21.63 -13.44 3.98
C ILE A 177 -21.48 -12.14 4.82
N GLY A 178 -20.26 -11.70 5.17
CA GLY A 178 -20.04 -10.37 5.77
C GLY A 178 -20.71 -9.24 4.97
N PRO A 179 -20.90 -8.02 5.54
CA PRO A 179 -22.15 -7.23 5.66
C PRO A 179 -22.80 -6.75 4.35
N TYR A 180 -22.80 -7.55 3.30
CA TYR A 180 -23.36 -7.24 1.99
C TYR A 180 -24.81 -7.71 1.92
N SER A 181 -25.61 -7.32 2.92
CA SER A 181 -27.06 -7.40 2.82
C SER A 181 -27.58 -6.16 2.10
N LYS A 182 -28.02 -6.36 0.85
CA LYS A 182 -28.89 -5.49 0.04
C LYS A 182 -28.40 -4.07 -0.25
N LYS A 183 -28.37 -3.74 -1.54
CA LYS A 183 -28.45 -2.36 -2.06
C LYS A 183 -29.60 -1.62 -1.35
N GLY A 184 -29.27 -0.75 -0.40
CA GLY A 184 -30.24 0.05 0.33
C GLY A 184 -29.60 0.68 1.55
N ASN A 185 -29.34 1.99 1.47
CA ASN A 185 -28.79 2.85 2.52
C ASN A 185 -27.36 2.52 2.96
N ARG A 186 -26.40 3.27 2.41
CA ARG A 186 -25.07 3.47 2.99
C ARG A 186 -25.22 4.23 4.31
N THR A 187 -25.59 3.52 5.38
CA THR A 187 -25.28 3.96 6.73
C THR A 187 -23.88 3.48 7.06
N SER A 188 -23.05 4.42 7.49
CA SER A 188 -21.74 4.29 8.14
C SER A 188 -21.37 2.88 8.61
N LEU A 189 -20.14 2.47 8.29
CA LEU A 189 -19.44 1.34 8.91
C LEU A 189 -19.75 1.27 10.42
N PRO A 190 -20.09 0.09 10.95
CA PRO A 190 -20.33 -0.05 12.38
C PRO A 190 -19.03 0.26 13.13
N ASN A 191 -19.03 1.35 13.89
CA ASN A 191 -18.11 1.61 15.00
C ASN A 191 -18.10 0.36 15.90
N ARG A 192 -17.03 -0.44 15.87
CA ARG A 192 -16.66 -1.41 16.92
C ARG A 192 -15.35 -2.13 16.58
N TYR A 193 -14.25 -1.42 16.75
CA TYR A 193 -13.11 -1.88 17.56
C TYR A 193 -12.66 -0.65 18.34
N GLU A 194 -12.38 -0.80 19.63
CA GLU A 194 -11.80 0.27 20.44
C GLU A 194 -10.38 0.50 19.88
N ASN A 195 -10.27 1.44 18.94
CA ASN A 195 -9.04 1.76 18.26
C ASN A 195 -8.09 2.45 19.27
N GLU A 196 -7.27 1.65 19.96
CA GLU A 196 -6.16 2.19 20.74
C GLU A 196 -5.23 2.98 19.81
N ILE A 197 -4.89 4.20 20.23
CA ILE A 197 -3.94 5.04 19.52
C ILE A 197 -2.56 4.41 19.75
N LEU A 198 -1.99 3.82 18.70
CA LEU A 198 -0.63 3.29 18.72
C LEU A 198 0.39 4.43 18.81
N LYS A 199 0.15 5.49 18.03
CA LYS A 199 1.07 6.62 17.92
C LYS A 199 0.32 7.87 17.50
N ALA A 200 0.65 9.00 18.12
CA ALA A 200 0.20 10.31 17.67
C ALA A 200 1.39 11.27 17.60
N TYR A 201 1.48 12.04 16.52
CA TYR A 201 2.54 13.04 16.35
C TYR A 201 2.04 14.22 15.52
N ARG A 202 2.73 15.35 15.63
CA ARG A 202 2.50 16.51 14.77
C ARG A 202 3.49 16.50 13.61
N ILE A 203 3.03 16.89 12.42
CA ILE A 203 3.93 17.10 11.30
C ILE A 203 4.81 18.32 11.61
N ALA A 204 6.10 18.05 11.86
CA ALA A 204 7.05 19.02 12.40
C ALA A 204 7.22 20.27 11.53
N SER A 205 7.05 20.14 10.21
CA SER A 205 7.29 21.24 9.26
C SER A 205 6.38 22.45 9.50
N PHE A 206 5.15 22.25 10.00
CA PHE A 206 4.14 23.31 10.06
C PHE A 206 3.29 23.32 11.34
N SER A 207 3.43 22.36 12.26
CA SER A 207 2.56 22.19 13.45
C SER A 207 1.04 22.14 13.16
N LEU A 208 0.64 22.15 11.89
CA LEU A 208 -0.72 22.31 11.40
C LEU A 208 -1.53 21.00 11.42
N TYR A 209 -0.84 19.87 11.31
CA TYR A 209 -1.46 18.56 11.18
C TYR A 209 -1.03 17.66 12.34
N THR A 210 -2.02 17.00 12.95
CA THR A 210 -1.80 15.94 13.93
C THR A 210 -2.21 14.62 13.32
N VAL A 211 -1.28 13.69 13.25
CA VAL A 211 -1.44 12.33 12.73
C VAL A 211 -1.68 11.40 13.90
N SER A 212 -2.73 10.59 13.81
CA SER A 212 -3.07 9.53 14.77
C SER A 212 -3.12 8.20 14.05
N ILE A 213 -2.32 7.24 14.52
CA ILE A 213 -2.26 5.88 13.98
C ILE A 213 -2.96 4.94 14.97
N TYR A 214 -3.86 4.13 14.43
CA TYR A 214 -4.68 3.17 15.17
C TYR A 214 -4.38 1.75 14.70
N SER A 215 -4.47 0.78 15.61
CA SER A 215 -4.47 -0.63 15.24
C SER A 215 -5.87 -1.05 14.78
N ASP A 216 -6.08 -1.21 13.47
CA ASP A 216 -7.35 -1.76 12.94
C ASP A 216 -7.29 -3.29 12.83
N THR A 217 -6.19 -3.83 12.30
CA THR A 217 -5.98 -5.27 12.13
C THR A 217 -4.52 -5.64 12.39
N ALA A 218 -4.21 -6.95 12.49
CA ALA A 218 -2.84 -7.42 12.70
C ALA A 218 -1.87 -7.12 11.53
N TYR A 219 -2.37 -6.66 10.37
CA TYR A 219 -1.57 -6.48 9.14
C TYR A 219 -1.61 -5.06 8.56
N GLU A 220 -2.63 -4.27 8.90
CA GLU A 220 -2.75 -2.89 8.44
C GLU A 220 -3.19 -1.99 9.60
N SER A 221 -2.43 -0.92 9.83
CA SER A 221 -2.82 0.16 10.73
C SER A 221 -3.68 1.18 9.97
N SER A 222 -4.57 1.87 10.66
CA SER A 222 -5.24 3.04 10.07
C SER A 222 -4.60 4.34 10.52
N LEU A 223 -4.54 5.30 9.61
CA LEU A 223 -3.97 6.61 9.83
C LEU A 223 -5.03 7.67 9.60
N ASN A 224 -5.24 8.52 10.60
CA ASN A 224 -6.10 9.68 10.52
C ASN A 224 -5.28 10.96 10.66
N ILE A 225 -5.63 11.98 9.88
CA ILE A 225 -5.00 13.29 9.93
C ILE A 225 -6.05 14.30 10.35
N SER A 226 -5.78 14.95 11.48
CA SER A 226 -6.57 16.06 11.99
C SER A 226 -5.81 17.37 11.81
N ILE A 227 -6.54 18.45 11.63
CA ILE A 227 -5.98 19.80 11.48
C ILE A 227 -6.03 20.49 12.84
N SER A 228 -4.91 21.10 13.24
CA SER A 228 -4.79 21.93 14.44
C SER A 228 -4.35 23.33 14.01
N LEU A 229 -5.29 24.28 13.99
CA LEU A 229 -5.03 25.65 13.54
C LEU A 229 -4.60 26.61 14.67
N GLY A 230 -4.43 26.12 15.89
CA GLY A 230 -4.07 26.92 17.07
C GLY A 230 -5.05 26.71 18.23
N SER A 231 -5.03 27.61 19.21
CA SER A 231 -5.85 27.52 20.43
C SER A 231 -7.24 28.16 20.30
N LYS A 232 -7.54 28.84 19.18
CA LYS A 232 -8.83 29.50 18.96
C LYS A 232 -9.88 28.51 18.44
N SER A 233 -11.16 28.88 18.52
CA SER A 233 -12.26 28.01 18.09
C SER A 233 -12.22 27.75 16.58
N ASN A 234 -12.64 26.54 16.18
CA ASN A 234 -12.78 26.17 14.75
C ASN A 234 -13.69 27.13 13.98
N GLU A 235 -14.67 27.76 14.66
CA GLU A 235 -15.58 28.76 14.09
C GLU A 235 -14.86 30.05 13.68
N PHE A 236 -13.84 30.47 14.43
CA PHE A 236 -13.05 31.65 14.07
C PHE A 236 -12.26 31.41 12.78
N TYR A 237 -11.66 30.23 12.65
CA TYR A 237 -10.93 29.85 11.45
C TYR A 237 -11.85 29.65 10.25
N SER A 238 -13.00 29.00 10.44
CA SER A 238 -13.96 28.81 9.35
C SER A 238 -14.47 30.17 8.84
N ALA A 239 -14.69 31.14 9.72
CA ALA A 239 -15.05 32.50 9.32
C ALA A 239 -13.96 33.18 8.47
N ILE A 240 -12.68 33.03 8.83
CA ILE A 240 -11.57 33.57 8.02
C ILE A 240 -11.53 32.90 6.64
N VAL A 241 -11.64 31.57 6.59
CA VAL A 241 -11.61 30.80 5.33
C VAL A 241 -12.79 31.20 4.43
N SER A 242 -14.01 31.28 4.97
CA SER A 242 -15.19 31.71 4.20
C SER A 242 -15.06 33.15 3.70
N ASN A 243 -14.58 34.07 4.54
CA ASN A 243 -14.33 35.45 4.15
C ASN A 243 -13.27 35.56 3.04
N PHE A 244 -12.27 34.67 3.05
CA PHE A 244 -11.25 34.60 1.99
C PHE A 244 -11.82 34.05 0.68
N GLU A 245 -12.69 33.03 0.73
CA GLU A 245 -13.32 32.44 -0.45
C GLU A 245 -14.22 33.45 -1.20
N GLU A 246 -14.89 34.34 -0.47
CA GLU A 246 -15.82 35.34 -1.03
C GLU A 246 -15.13 36.59 -1.59
N LYS A 247 -14.01 37.04 -1.01
CA LYS A 247 -13.51 38.41 -1.24
C LYS A 247 -12.32 38.55 -2.18
N ILE A 248 -11.64 37.47 -2.55
CA ILE A 248 -10.31 37.58 -3.15
C ILE A 248 -10.23 36.87 -4.51
N SER A 249 -10.08 37.67 -5.56
CA SER A 249 -9.53 37.22 -6.84
C SER A 249 -8.03 37.06 -6.70
N LEU A 250 -7.59 35.81 -6.63
CA LEU A 250 -6.17 35.48 -6.58
C LEU A 250 -5.43 36.02 -7.80
N PRO A 251 -4.12 36.33 -7.67
CA PRO A 251 -3.32 36.82 -8.78
C PRO A 251 -3.40 35.85 -9.96
N GLN A 252 -3.79 36.37 -11.12
CA GLN A 252 -3.67 35.64 -12.37
C GLN A 252 -2.19 35.62 -12.78
N PHE A 253 -1.74 34.46 -13.26
CA PHE A 253 -0.36 34.32 -13.74
C PHE A 253 -0.37 34.38 -15.27
N ASP A 254 0.44 35.27 -15.84
CA ASP A 254 0.54 35.46 -17.28
C ASP A 254 1.15 34.23 -18.00
N HIS A 255 1.79 33.34 -17.23
CA HIS A 255 2.46 32.14 -17.72
C HIS A 255 2.15 30.94 -16.82
N LEU A 256 2.21 29.73 -17.39
CA LEU A 256 2.10 28.48 -16.62
C LEU A 256 3.30 28.35 -15.69
N LEU A 257 3.04 28.43 -14.38
CA LEU A 257 4.05 28.29 -13.35
C LEU A 257 3.95 26.91 -12.67
N PRO A 258 5.10 26.30 -12.32
CA PRO A 258 5.12 25.14 -11.44
C PRO A 258 4.36 25.43 -10.14
N ILE A 259 3.64 24.44 -9.66
CA ILE A 259 2.82 24.53 -8.46
C ILE A 259 3.55 25.06 -7.22
N GLY A 260 4.84 24.72 -7.04
CA GLY A 260 5.61 25.18 -5.88
C GLY A 260 5.66 26.70 -5.83
N ILE A 261 5.88 27.32 -6.99
CA ILE A 261 5.92 28.78 -7.15
C ILE A 261 4.51 29.37 -6.98
N VAL A 262 3.48 28.74 -7.54
CA VAL A 262 2.09 29.19 -7.39
C VAL A 262 1.68 29.17 -5.92
N LEU A 263 1.97 28.08 -5.21
CA LEU A 263 1.65 27.90 -3.81
C LEU A 263 2.40 28.92 -2.95
N GLU A 264 3.69 29.15 -3.19
CA GLU A 264 4.47 30.19 -2.50
C GLU A 264 3.86 31.58 -2.70
N LYS A 265 3.51 31.95 -3.94
CA LYS A 265 2.87 33.24 -4.22
C LYS A 265 1.52 33.39 -3.54
N TYR A 266 0.71 32.33 -3.49
CA TYR A 266 -0.56 32.36 -2.77
C TYR A 266 -0.37 32.49 -1.26
N VAL A 267 0.56 31.75 -0.67
CA VAL A 267 0.86 31.86 0.77
C VAL A 267 1.30 33.27 1.11
N ASN A 268 2.25 33.84 0.36
CA ASN A 268 2.72 35.22 0.57
C ASN A 268 1.59 36.26 0.45
N TYR A 269 0.71 36.10 -0.53
CA TYR A 269 -0.44 36.98 -0.71
C TYR A 269 -1.41 36.89 0.48
N VAL A 270 -1.76 35.68 0.90
CA VAL A 270 -2.70 35.44 2.01
C VAL A 270 -2.10 35.94 3.33
N GLU A 271 -0.81 35.70 3.58
CA GLU A 271 -0.13 36.20 4.77
C GLU A 271 -0.20 37.72 4.88
N ASN A 272 0.09 38.44 3.79
CA ASN A 272 0.04 39.89 3.79
C ASN A 272 -1.38 40.40 4.08
N TYR A 273 -2.39 39.77 3.49
CA TYR A 273 -3.79 40.08 3.79
C TYR A 273 -4.15 39.82 5.26
N LEU A 274 -3.71 38.68 5.83
CA LEU A 274 -3.99 38.34 7.22
C LEU A 274 -3.28 39.29 8.20
N LYS A 275 -2.03 39.67 7.93
CA LYS A 275 -1.26 40.64 8.76
C LYS A 275 -1.95 42.01 8.83
N VAL A 276 -2.58 42.44 7.74
CA VAL A 276 -3.28 43.73 7.66
C VAL A 276 -4.65 43.68 8.35
N ASN A 277 -5.42 42.60 8.17
CA ASN A 277 -6.82 42.55 8.61
C ASN A 277 -7.03 41.88 9.99
N TYR A 278 -6.06 41.11 10.48
CA TYR A 278 -6.18 40.31 11.69
C TYR A 278 -4.96 40.49 12.61
N HIS A 279 -4.95 41.56 13.40
CA HIS A 279 -3.87 41.88 14.33
C HIS A 279 -3.74 40.93 15.53
N ASN A 280 -4.79 40.13 15.80
CA ASN A 280 -4.82 39.22 16.94
C ASN A 280 -4.18 37.85 16.66
N LEU A 281 -3.58 37.67 15.48
CA LEU A 281 -2.90 36.44 15.07
C LEU A 281 -1.39 36.57 15.27
N ASN A 282 -0.75 35.53 15.80
CA ASN A 282 0.71 35.48 15.83
C ASN A 282 1.27 35.05 14.46
N LEU A 283 2.60 35.16 14.26
CA LEU A 283 3.23 34.86 12.97
C LEU A 283 3.04 33.41 12.52
N GLU A 284 3.06 32.45 13.45
CA GLU A 284 2.87 31.03 13.17
C GLU A 284 1.42 30.73 12.73
N GLU A 285 0.43 31.30 13.42
CA GLU A 285 -0.98 31.21 13.08
C GLU A 285 -1.25 31.84 11.70
N VAL A 286 -0.68 33.01 11.43
CA VAL A 286 -0.79 33.67 10.12
C VAL A 286 -0.26 32.75 9.01
N PHE A 287 0.94 32.20 9.19
CA PHE A 287 1.55 31.28 8.21
C PHE A 287 0.69 30.02 8.02
N ASN A 288 0.25 29.38 9.12
CA ASN A 288 -0.52 28.14 9.08
C ASN A 288 -1.89 28.31 8.41
N ILE A 289 -2.59 29.41 8.71
CA ILE A 289 -3.86 29.75 8.04
C ILE A 289 -3.60 30.06 6.57
N ALA A 290 -2.56 30.83 6.25
CA ALA A 290 -2.21 31.17 4.88
C ALA A 290 -1.89 29.93 4.04
N LEU A 291 -1.11 29.01 4.59
CA LEU A 291 -0.80 27.74 3.97
C LEU A 291 -2.07 26.91 3.74
N PHE A 292 -2.90 26.75 4.78
CA PHE A 292 -4.15 25.98 4.67
C PHE A 292 -5.08 26.53 3.58
N ILE A 293 -5.32 27.85 3.56
CA ILE A 293 -6.16 28.51 2.56
C ILE A 293 -5.59 28.31 1.15
N SER A 294 -4.28 28.51 0.98
CA SER A 294 -3.62 28.41 -0.33
C SER A 294 -3.71 27.00 -0.90
N VAL A 295 -3.43 25.99 -0.07
CA VAL A 295 -3.51 24.57 -0.43
C VAL A 295 -4.96 24.15 -0.71
N LYS A 296 -5.94 24.66 0.05
CA LYS A 296 -7.37 24.42 -0.18
C LYS A 296 -7.83 25.02 -1.51
N LYS A 297 -7.40 26.24 -1.86
CA LYS A 297 -7.75 26.85 -3.15
C LYS A 297 -7.19 26.06 -4.34
N LEU A 298 -5.98 25.53 -4.20
CA LEU A 298 -5.36 24.67 -5.21
C LEU A 298 -5.98 23.26 -5.25
N ASN A 299 -6.94 22.98 -4.38
CA ASN A 299 -7.63 21.71 -4.22
C ASN A 299 -6.66 20.52 -4.01
N ILE A 300 -5.59 20.76 -3.26
CA ILE A 300 -4.60 19.74 -2.87
C ILE A 300 -4.57 19.50 -1.36
N ASN A 301 -5.49 20.10 -0.59
CA ASN A 301 -5.51 20.07 0.88
C ASN A 301 -5.66 18.68 1.49
N LYS A 302 -6.29 17.75 0.79
CA LYS A 302 -6.40 16.35 1.24
C LYS A 302 -5.07 15.60 1.10
N LEU A 303 -4.35 15.85 0.00
CA LEU A 303 -3.10 15.17 -0.32
C LEU A 303 -1.90 15.82 0.37
N PHE A 304 -1.91 17.15 0.52
CA PHE A 304 -0.82 17.94 1.07
C PHE A 304 -0.28 17.45 2.41
N PRO A 305 -1.08 17.14 3.46
CA PRO A 305 -0.52 16.63 4.72
C PRO A 305 0.28 15.33 4.51
N LEU A 306 -0.18 14.46 3.60
CA LEU A 306 0.56 13.25 3.26
C LEU A 306 1.88 13.57 2.56
N LEU A 307 1.94 14.61 1.73
CA LEU A 307 3.18 15.03 1.03
C LEU A 307 4.22 15.59 1.97
N VAL A 308 3.82 16.32 3.01
CA VAL A 308 4.74 17.02 3.91
C VAL A 308 5.18 16.21 5.13
N ASP A 309 4.51 15.08 5.42
CA ASP A 309 4.84 14.23 6.55
C ASP A 309 6.16 13.45 6.40
N SER A 310 7.20 13.79 7.17
CA SER A 310 8.50 13.11 7.08
C SER A 310 8.49 11.63 7.46
N HIS A 311 7.43 11.11 8.10
CA HIS A 311 7.34 9.69 8.46
C HIS A 311 6.72 8.81 7.37
N ILE A 312 6.20 9.40 6.29
CA ILE A 312 5.61 8.68 5.16
C ILE A 312 6.65 8.55 4.05
N ASP A 313 6.87 7.33 3.54
CA ASP A 313 7.82 7.07 2.45
C ASP A 313 7.13 6.95 1.09
N GLU A 314 5.99 6.26 1.01
CA GLU A 314 5.22 6.06 -0.23
C GLU A 314 3.72 6.29 0.02
N ILE A 315 3.01 6.80 -1.01
CA ILE A 315 1.57 7.10 -1.00
C ILE A 315 0.95 6.49 -2.25
N TYR A 316 -0.20 5.84 -2.08
CA TYR A 316 -0.84 5.04 -3.11
C TYR A 316 -2.33 5.34 -3.21
N LEU A 317 -2.83 5.36 -4.44
CA LEU A 317 -4.25 5.33 -4.78
C LEU A 317 -4.40 4.48 -6.04
N ASP A 318 -5.02 3.31 -5.91
CA ASP A 318 -5.16 2.36 -7.03
C ASP A 318 -6.49 2.53 -7.78
N SER A 319 -7.48 3.16 -7.13
CA SER A 319 -8.80 3.43 -7.70
C SER A 319 -9.40 4.72 -7.13
N PRO A 320 -10.11 5.53 -7.95
CA PRO A 320 -10.89 6.68 -7.46
C PRO A 320 -11.98 6.31 -6.45
N GLU A 321 -12.43 5.04 -6.44
CA GLU A 321 -13.47 4.55 -5.54
C GLU A 321 -12.91 4.12 -4.17
N GLU A 322 -11.60 4.17 -3.99
CA GLU A 322 -10.90 3.74 -2.78
C GLU A 322 -10.26 4.92 -2.04
N THR A 323 -9.92 4.67 -0.77
CA THR A 323 -9.14 5.63 0.02
C THR A 323 -7.66 5.52 -0.27
N ILE A 324 -6.93 6.62 -0.08
CA ILE A 324 -5.48 6.60 -0.12
C ILE A 324 -4.94 5.66 0.96
N TYR A 325 -3.86 4.95 0.65
CA TYR A 325 -3.07 4.20 1.61
C TYR A 325 -1.59 4.53 1.44
N ILE A 326 -0.77 4.23 2.44
CA ILE A 326 0.62 4.70 2.51
C ILE A 326 1.57 3.63 3.07
N ASP A 327 2.86 3.82 2.87
CA ASP A 327 3.91 3.19 3.67
C ASP A 327 4.49 4.19 4.69
N HIS A 328 4.28 3.90 5.96
CA HIS A 328 4.79 4.66 7.10
C HIS A 328 6.07 4.00 7.63
N ARG A 329 7.12 4.81 7.88
CA ARG A 329 8.46 4.33 8.30
C ARG A 329 8.44 3.37 9.49
N ASP A 330 7.62 3.68 10.49
CA ASP A 330 7.59 2.92 11.74
C ASP A 330 6.44 1.91 11.81
N SER A 331 5.40 2.08 10.98
CA SER A 331 4.14 1.35 11.11
C SER A 331 3.82 0.49 9.88
N GLY A 332 4.68 0.53 8.85
CA GLY A 332 4.46 -0.17 7.60
C GLY A 332 3.25 0.36 6.84
N ARG A 333 2.57 -0.55 6.14
CA ARG A 333 1.40 -0.24 5.30
C ARG A 333 0.24 0.26 6.18
N CYS A 334 -0.23 1.48 5.91
CA CYS A 334 -1.35 2.09 6.63
C CYS A 334 -2.46 2.55 5.67
N LYS A 335 -3.72 2.24 6.00
CA LYS A 335 -4.89 2.79 5.30
C LYS A 335 -5.23 4.17 5.86
N THR A 336 -5.61 5.11 5.00
CA THR A 336 -6.04 6.44 5.46
C THR A 336 -7.56 6.60 5.33
N SER A 337 -8.14 7.58 6.03
CA SER A 337 -9.53 8.00 5.82
C SER A 337 -9.72 8.94 4.62
N ILE A 338 -8.65 9.19 3.85
CA ILE A 338 -8.63 10.22 2.81
C ILE A 338 -9.18 9.66 1.50
N PHE A 339 -10.32 10.19 1.09
CA PHE A 339 -10.95 9.92 -0.19
C PHE A 339 -10.83 11.12 -1.13
N LEU A 340 -10.37 10.88 -2.36
CA LEU A 340 -10.23 11.91 -3.40
C LEU A 340 -11.48 11.95 -4.28
N THR A 341 -12.07 13.13 -4.42
CA THR A 341 -13.17 13.39 -5.34
C THR A 341 -12.65 13.61 -6.77
N ASP A 342 -13.54 13.60 -7.76
CA ASP A 342 -13.18 13.92 -9.15
C ASP A 342 -12.51 15.29 -9.29
N GLN A 343 -12.93 16.27 -8.48
CA GLN A 343 -12.30 17.59 -8.46
C GLN A 343 -10.86 17.51 -7.94
N ASP A 344 -10.61 16.72 -6.88
CA ASP A 344 -9.27 16.52 -6.33
C ASP A 344 -8.36 15.85 -7.37
N ILE A 345 -8.87 14.79 -8.01
CA ILE A 345 -8.16 14.05 -9.06
C ILE A 345 -7.84 14.95 -10.25
N ASN A 346 -8.79 15.77 -10.71
CA ASN A 346 -8.57 16.68 -11.84
C ASN A 346 -7.55 17.77 -11.52
N SER A 347 -7.55 18.29 -10.29
CA SER A 347 -6.51 19.22 -9.83
C SER A 347 -5.14 18.56 -9.80
N ILE A 348 -5.04 17.32 -9.30
CA ILE A 348 -3.79 16.54 -9.33
C ILE A 348 -3.32 16.31 -10.78
N LYS A 349 -4.20 15.88 -11.69
CA LYS A 349 -3.86 15.70 -13.12
C LYS A 349 -3.32 16.99 -13.74
N THR A 350 -3.98 18.12 -13.47
CA THR A 350 -3.57 19.45 -13.97
C THR A 350 -2.18 19.81 -13.43
N PHE A 351 -1.98 19.63 -12.13
CA PHE A 351 -0.72 19.83 -11.44
C PHE A 351 0.43 18.99 -12.04
N LEU A 352 0.19 17.71 -12.32
CA LEU A 352 1.19 16.82 -12.90
C LEU A 352 1.54 17.24 -14.34
N ARG A 353 0.53 17.62 -15.14
CA ARG A 353 0.74 18.11 -16.52
C ARG A 353 1.59 19.38 -16.55
N ILE A 354 1.30 20.34 -15.69
CA ILE A 354 2.07 21.60 -15.59
C ILE A 354 3.50 21.30 -15.14
N SER A 355 3.67 20.46 -14.11
CA SER A 355 4.99 20.19 -13.53
C SER A 355 5.89 19.36 -14.45
N SER A 356 5.31 18.45 -15.24
CA SER A 356 6.04 17.62 -16.20
C SER A 356 6.18 18.24 -17.59
N ASN A 357 5.44 19.31 -17.87
CA ASN A 357 5.24 19.84 -19.23
C ASN A 357 4.76 18.77 -20.24
N LYS A 358 3.97 17.79 -19.77
CA LYS A 358 3.45 16.69 -20.60
C LYS A 358 1.93 16.65 -20.66
N ARG A 359 1.44 15.93 -21.66
CA ARG A 359 0.03 15.54 -21.75
C ARG A 359 -0.23 14.34 -20.85
N LEU A 360 -1.45 14.28 -20.33
CA LEU A 360 -2.02 13.11 -19.67
C LEU A 360 -3.43 12.96 -20.26
N ASP A 361 -3.53 12.06 -21.24
CA ASP A 361 -4.73 11.80 -22.03
C ASP A 361 -4.72 10.34 -22.53
N PRO A 362 -5.80 9.79 -23.10
CA PRO A 362 -5.83 8.39 -23.51
C PRO A 362 -4.75 7.96 -24.52
N THR A 363 -4.11 8.91 -25.23
CA THR A 363 -2.98 8.62 -26.13
C THR A 363 -1.64 8.60 -25.41
N ASN A 364 -1.51 9.36 -24.32
CA ASN A 364 -0.36 9.38 -23.42
C ASN A 364 -0.86 9.17 -21.97
N PRO A 365 -1.25 7.93 -21.62
CA PRO A 365 -2.04 7.69 -20.42
C PRO A 365 -1.20 7.58 -19.13
N THR A 366 0.12 7.74 -19.22
CA THR A 366 1.05 7.74 -18.09
C THR A 366 1.76 9.08 -18.00
N ILE A 367 1.85 9.62 -16.79
CA ILE A 367 2.69 10.79 -16.47
C ILE A 367 3.62 10.45 -15.31
N LYS A 368 4.88 10.84 -15.42
CA LYS A 368 5.87 10.71 -14.36
C LYS A 368 6.60 12.04 -14.21
N CYS A 369 6.73 12.53 -12.99
CA CYS A 369 7.50 13.73 -12.70
C CYS A 369 8.06 13.76 -11.29
N SER A 370 9.18 14.44 -11.10
CA SER A 370 9.65 14.82 -9.77
C SER A 370 9.28 16.27 -9.51
N ILE A 371 8.73 16.53 -8.34
CA ILE A 371 8.34 17.87 -7.91
C ILE A 371 9.10 18.18 -6.65
N HIS A 372 9.95 19.20 -6.75
CA HIS A 372 10.75 19.75 -5.67
C HIS A 372 10.31 21.19 -5.42
N ASN A 373 9.89 21.47 -4.20
CA ASN A 373 9.60 22.81 -3.72
C ASN A 373 9.98 22.92 -2.24
N GLN A 374 9.80 24.11 -1.65
CA GLN A 374 10.15 24.35 -0.25
C GLN A 374 9.38 23.51 0.78
N TYR A 375 8.25 22.91 0.40
CA TYR A 375 7.39 22.13 1.29
C TYR A 375 7.65 20.62 1.19
N PHE A 376 7.90 20.10 -0.02
CA PHE A 376 8.11 18.67 -0.24
C PHE A 376 8.96 18.38 -1.49
N HIS A 377 9.62 17.22 -1.46
CA HIS A 377 10.28 16.61 -2.62
C HIS A 377 9.70 15.22 -2.86
N CYS A 378 8.94 15.05 -3.93
CA CYS A 378 8.23 13.81 -4.23
C CYS A 378 8.28 13.50 -5.72
N ARG A 379 8.47 12.21 -6.04
CA ARG A 379 8.26 11.66 -7.36
C ARG A 379 6.82 11.18 -7.48
N PHE A 380 6.12 11.67 -8.49
CA PHE A 380 4.77 11.29 -8.83
C PHE A 380 4.78 10.40 -10.06
N ALA A 381 3.95 9.36 -10.05
CA ALA A 381 3.54 8.60 -11.20
C ALA A 381 2.02 8.51 -11.18
N ALA A 382 1.37 8.87 -12.27
CA ALA A 382 -0.07 8.71 -12.39
C ALA A 382 -0.42 8.13 -13.75
N ASP A 383 -1.41 7.25 -13.72
CA ASP A 383 -1.87 6.53 -14.89
C ASP A 383 -3.39 6.70 -15.03
N ILE A 384 -3.88 6.75 -16.27
CA ILE A 384 -5.31 6.86 -16.59
C ILE A 384 -5.75 5.75 -17.54
N CYS A 385 -7.07 5.63 -17.74
CA CYS A 385 -7.64 4.83 -18.82
C CYS A 385 -6.99 5.18 -20.18
N PRO A 386 -6.61 4.20 -21.03
CA PRO A 386 -7.01 2.79 -20.97
C PRO A 386 -6.07 1.84 -20.21
N ILE A 387 -4.90 2.27 -19.74
CA ILE A 387 -3.95 1.37 -19.06
C ILE A 387 -4.37 1.02 -17.63
N VAL A 388 -5.16 1.89 -16.99
CA VAL A 388 -5.76 1.66 -15.68
C VAL A 388 -7.25 1.47 -15.83
N LEU A 389 -7.72 0.26 -15.55
CA LEU A 389 -9.13 -0.13 -15.67
C LEU A 389 -10.04 0.60 -14.67
N SER A 390 -9.53 0.92 -13.48
CA SER A 390 -10.22 1.73 -12.47
C SER A 390 -10.32 3.22 -12.84
N GLY A 391 -9.72 3.64 -13.97
CA GLY A 391 -9.82 4.99 -14.53
C GLY A 391 -8.68 5.94 -14.14
N PHE A 392 -8.16 5.87 -12.90
CA PHE A 392 -7.01 6.66 -12.44
C PHE A 392 -6.27 5.95 -11.30
N SER A 393 -4.95 5.93 -11.38
CA SER A 393 -4.09 5.56 -10.25
C SER A 393 -3.03 6.62 -10.01
N LEU A 394 -2.53 6.67 -8.78
CA LEU A 394 -1.52 7.61 -8.33
C LEU A 394 -0.56 6.90 -7.37
N ASN A 395 0.73 6.97 -7.69
CA ASN A 395 1.81 6.52 -6.83
C ASN A 395 2.76 7.69 -6.59
N ILE A 396 3.05 7.97 -5.32
CA ILE A 396 3.93 9.05 -4.92
C ILE A 396 5.00 8.49 -4.01
N ARG A 397 6.26 8.67 -4.41
CA ARG A 397 7.42 8.29 -3.63
C ARG A 397 8.10 9.52 -3.10
N LYS A 398 8.33 9.58 -1.78
CA LYS A 398 9.06 10.69 -1.18
C LYS A 398 10.54 10.55 -1.43
N MET A 399 11.12 11.66 -1.88
CA MET A 399 12.56 11.76 -2.13
C MET A 399 13.30 12.33 -0.91
N ASN A 400 12.57 12.97 0.01
CA ASN A 400 13.07 13.43 1.32
C ASN A 400 13.27 12.24 2.28
N ARG A 401 14.21 11.36 1.93
CA ARG A 401 14.81 10.44 2.89
C ARG A 401 15.73 11.24 3.78
N LYS A 402 15.63 11.05 5.10
CA LYS A 402 16.67 11.53 6.01
C LYS A 402 17.97 10.89 5.55
N PHE A 403 18.90 11.70 5.05
CA PHE A 403 20.19 11.19 4.64
C PHE A 403 20.91 10.71 5.88
N PHE A 404 21.52 9.54 5.77
CA PHE A 404 22.32 9.00 6.85
C PHE A 404 23.77 9.40 6.63
N THR A 405 24.41 9.82 7.69
CA THR A 405 25.87 9.93 7.71
C THR A 405 26.47 8.55 7.95
N ILE A 406 27.75 8.34 7.57
CA ILE A 406 28.44 7.08 7.86
C ILE A 406 28.40 6.70 9.35
N PRO A 407 28.60 7.63 10.32
CA PRO A 407 28.39 7.33 11.73
C PRO A 407 26.97 6.83 12.07
N GLU A 408 25.93 7.41 11.49
CA GLU A 408 24.56 6.94 11.70
C GLU A 408 24.32 5.56 11.08
N LEU A 409 24.93 5.25 9.93
CA LEU A 409 24.88 3.90 9.36
C LEU A 409 25.57 2.87 10.25
N ILE A 410 26.69 3.23 10.89
CA ILE A 410 27.37 2.37 11.86
C ILE A 410 26.49 2.17 13.11
N GLN A 411 25.89 3.24 13.63
CA GLN A 411 25.01 3.19 14.79
C GLN A 411 23.77 2.29 14.54
N ARG A 412 23.31 2.22 13.29
CA ARG A 412 22.19 1.37 12.84
C ARG A 412 22.61 -0.05 12.48
N GLU A 413 23.88 -0.41 12.70
CA GLU A 413 24.45 -1.72 12.36
C GLU A 413 24.34 -2.07 10.87
N MET A 414 24.14 -1.08 10.00
CA MET A 414 24.12 -1.28 8.54
C MET A 414 25.53 -1.47 7.97
N LEU A 415 26.55 -0.96 8.67
CA LEU A 415 27.94 -1.02 8.26
C LEU A 415 28.85 -1.10 9.49
N SER A 416 29.90 -1.93 9.46
CA SER A 416 30.90 -1.91 10.54
C SER A 416 31.85 -0.72 10.38
N SER A 417 32.44 -0.26 11.48
CA SER A 417 33.44 0.82 11.45
C SER A 417 34.66 0.47 10.57
N GLN A 418 35.01 -0.81 10.50
CA GLN A 418 36.10 -1.32 9.65
C GLN A 418 35.77 -1.18 8.16
N ILE A 419 34.56 -1.58 7.75
CA ILE A 419 34.10 -1.44 6.36
C ILE A 419 33.94 0.04 6.00
N ALA A 420 33.44 0.87 6.92
CA ALA A 420 33.30 2.31 6.72
C ALA A 420 34.66 2.96 6.44
N SER A 421 35.68 2.59 7.23
CA SER A 421 37.04 3.10 7.08
C SER A 421 37.63 2.69 5.73
N PHE A 422 37.42 1.44 5.32
CA PHE A 422 37.85 0.95 4.00
C PHE A 422 37.19 1.72 2.86
N LEU A 423 35.86 1.89 2.90
CA LEU A 423 35.11 2.62 1.86
C LEU A 423 35.51 4.10 1.80
N LEU A 424 35.78 4.74 2.94
CA LEU A 424 36.29 6.11 2.98
C LEU A 424 37.63 6.21 2.22
N VAL A 425 38.56 5.28 2.45
CA VAL A 425 39.83 5.25 1.72
C VAL A 425 39.59 5.05 0.22
N CYS A 426 38.67 4.18 -0.17
CA CYS A 426 38.29 3.98 -1.58
C CYS A 426 37.78 5.29 -2.23
N VAL A 427 36.95 6.06 -1.53
CA VAL A 427 36.45 7.36 -2.02
C VAL A 427 37.60 8.37 -2.17
N LEU A 428 38.49 8.47 -1.17
CA LEU A 428 39.63 9.39 -1.21
C LEU A 428 40.62 9.06 -2.33
N LEU A 429 40.81 7.76 -2.61
CA LEU A 429 41.64 7.25 -3.71
C LEU A 429 40.92 7.22 -5.06
N ARG A 430 39.67 7.68 -5.13
CA ARG A 430 38.85 7.74 -6.35
C ARG A 430 38.68 6.37 -7.03
N LEU A 431 38.54 5.32 -6.22
CA LEU A 431 38.22 3.99 -6.73
C LEU A 431 36.76 3.91 -7.17
N ASN A 432 36.49 3.11 -8.19
CA ASN A 432 35.13 2.86 -8.66
C ASN A 432 34.37 2.00 -7.64
N ILE A 433 33.17 2.44 -7.26
CA ILE A 433 32.31 1.77 -6.27
C ILE A 433 30.93 1.55 -6.89
N THR A 434 30.44 0.31 -6.85
CA THR A 434 29.09 -0.04 -7.29
C THR A 434 28.33 -0.69 -6.14
N ALA A 435 27.17 -0.14 -5.77
CA ALA A 435 26.27 -0.74 -4.80
C ALA A 435 25.23 -1.62 -5.50
N VAL A 436 25.10 -2.88 -5.08
CA VAL A 436 24.22 -3.89 -5.71
C VAL A 436 23.28 -4.46 -4.65
N GLY A 437 22.04 -4.78 -5.05
CA GLY A 437 21.00 -5.28 -4.15
C GLY A 437 19.59 -5.03 -4.69
N GLU A 438 18.58 -5.62 -4.04
CA GLU A 438 17.17 -5.45 -4.40
C GLU A 438 16.67 -4.01 -4.20
N THR A 439 15.49 -3.68 -4.71
CA THR A 439 14.83 -2.40 -4.47
C THR A 439 14.63 -2.16 -2.97
N ASN A 440 14.79 -0.91 -2.52
CA ASN A 440 14.63 -0.51 -1.10
C ASN A 440 15.60 -1.15 -0.08
N THR A 441 16.70 -1.78 -0.51
CA THR A 441 17.75 -2.32 0.40
C THR A 441 18.76 -1.28 0.93
N GLY A 442 18.61 0.00 0.57
CA GLY A 442 19.49 1.07 1.05
C GLY A 442 20.72 1.38 0.18
N LYS A 443 20.75 0.92 -1.08
CA LYS A 443 21.85 1.21 -2.04
C LYS A 443 22.14 2.70 -2.19
N THR A 444 21.13 3.48 -2.59
CA THR A 444 21.25 4.93 -2.76
C THR A 444 21.66 5.60 -1.44
N THR A 445 21.14 5.11 -0.31
CA THR A 445 21.50 5.61 1.02
C THR A 445 22.99 5.46 1.29
N LEU A 446 23.56 4.28 1.02
CA LEU A 446 25.00 4.03 1.21
C LEU A 446 25.84 4.94 0.31
N ILE A 447 25.52 5.02 -0.99
CA ILE A 447 26.28 5.83 -1.95
C ILE A 447 26.20 7.33 -1.57
N ASN A 448 25.03 7.83 -1.22
CA ASN A 448 24.86 9.22 -0.76
C ASN A 448 25.67 9.51 0.52
N SER A 449 25.75 8.54 1.44
CA SER A 449 26.55 8.66 2.66
C SER A 449 28.06 8.75 2.36
N LEU A 450 28.52 8.02 1.34
CA LEU A 450 29.91 8.08 0.86
C LEU A 450 30.20 9.36 0.08
N ASP A 451 29.26 9.84 -0.74
CA ASP A 451 29.39 11.09 -1.49
C ASP A 451 29.54 12.33 -0.57
N LEU A 452 28.94 12.29 0.64
CA LEU A 452 29.17 13.32 1.67
C LEU A 452 30.61 13.39 2.16
N LEU A 453 31.36 12.29 2.07
CA LEU A 453 32.75 12.21 2.51
C LEU A 453 33.74 12.54 1.39
N ALA A 454 33.28 12.68 0.15
CA ALA A 454 34.12 13.11 -0.95
C ALA A 454 34.67 14.53 -0.66
N PRO A 455 35.98 14.78 -0.85
CA PRO A 455 36.57 16.09 -0.61
C PRO A 455 35.85 17.21 -1.37
N SER A 456 35.64 18.36 -0.72
CA SER A 456 34.88 19.49 -1.28
C SER A 456 35.46 20.06 -2.57
N HIS A 457 36.78 19.94 -2.77
CA HIS A 457 37.49 20.38 -3.97
C HIS A 457 37.30 19.45 -5.17
N PHE A 458 36.72 18.26 -4.99
CA PHE A 458 36.43 17.37 -6.12
C PHE A 458 35.33 17.97 -6.97
N ARG A 459 35.54 17.94 -8.29
CA ARG A 459 34.48 18.20 -9.24
C ARG A 459 33.63 16.95 -9.45
N LYS A 460 32.40 17.02 -8.97
CA LYS A 460 31.44 15.92 -8.96
C LYS A 460 30.38 16.13 -10.03
N ILE A 461 30.25 15.18 -10.95
CA ILE A 461 29.23 15.21 -12.00
C ILE A 461 28.24 14.08 -11.78
N TYR A 462 26.95 14.40 -11.74
CA TYR A 462 25.87 13.48 -11.47
C TYR A 462 25.05 13.30 -12.74
N ILE A 463 24.74 12.07 -13.09
CA ILE A 463 23.85 11.71 -14.19
C ILE A 463 22.76 10.83 -13.59
N GLU A 464 21.55 11.37 -13.54
CA GLU A 464 20.42 10.75 -12.84
C GLU A 464 19.15 10.85 -13.67
N GLU A 465 18.33 9.80 -13.67
CA GLU A 465 16.98 9.84 -14.25
C GLU A 465 15.96 10.49 -13.29
N SER A 466 16.27 10.42 -12.00
CA SER A 466 15.50 11.02 -10.92
C SER A 466 16.50 11.57 -9.90
N PRO A 467 16.35 12.82 -9.43
CA PRO A 467 17.31 13.43 -8.53
C PRO A 467 17.23 12.76 -7.15
N GLU A 468 18.13 11.81 -6.90
CA GLU A 468 18.28 11.10 -5.61
C GLU A 468 19.53 11.54 -4.85
N SER A 469 20.50 12.09 -5.58
CA SER A 469 21.74 12.61 -5.02
C SER A 469 21.50 13.85 -4.15
N LEU A 470 22.35 13.97 -3.13
CA LEU A 470 22.38 15.12 -2.22
C LEU A 470 22.69 16.43 -2.94
N ASP A 471 21.94 17.49 -2.64
CA ASP A 471 22.33 18.85 -3.03
C ASP A 471 23.38 19.37 -2.05
N GLN A 472 24.60 19.57 -2.56
CA GLN A 472 25.76 20.04 -1.81
C GLN A 472 26.24 21.40 -2.31
N GLY A 473 25.45 22.08 -3.17
CA GLY A 473 25.86 23.36 -3.78
C GLY A 473 26.12 24.49 -2.76
N PHE A 474 25.45 24.44 -1.61
CA PHE A 474 25.60 25.44 -0.55
C PHE A 474 26.92 25.35 0.22
N SER A 475 27.68 24.24 0.13
CA SER A 475 28.89 24.01 0.92
C SER A 475 30.21 24.27 0.17
N GLN A 476 30.18 25.11 -0.87
CA GLN A 476 31.32 25.35 -1.79
C GLN A 476 31.79 24.11 -2.58
N ASN A 477 31.00 23.03 -2.62
CA ASN A 477 31.35 21.83 -3.38
C ASN A 477 31.14 22.06 -4.88
N HIS A 478 32.06 21.54 -5.71
CA HIS A 478 31.97 21.66 -7.16
C HIS A 478 31.03 20.60 -7.74
N GLN A 479 29.72 20.86 -7.72
CA GLN A 479 28.68 19.91 -8.13
C GLN A 479 27.97 20.34 -9.42
N LEU A 480 27.83 19.41 -10.37
CA LEU A 480 27.04 19.56 -11.59
C LEU A 480 26.10 18.36 -11.74
N LYS A 481 24.79 18.58 -11.88
CA LYS A 481 23.80 17.50 -12.02
C LYS A 481 23.10 17.56 -13.37
N TYR A 482 23.12 16.44 -14.08
CA TYR A 482 22.36 16.20 -15.30
C TYR A 482 21.16 15.32 -14.98
N LEU A 483 19.96 15.84 -15.25
CA LEU A 483 18.73 15.06 -15.24
C LEU A 483 18.50 14.49 -16.64
N VAL A 484 18.65 13.17 -16.78
CA VAL A 484 18.42 12.43 -18.03
C VAL A 484 17.15 11.62 -17.87
N ASP A 485 16.04 12.30 -18.06
CA ASP A 485 14.73 11.65 -18.12
C ASP A 485 14.28 11.63 -19.59
N PRO A 486 13.94 10.43 -20.15
CA PRO A 486 13.33 10.33 -21.48
C PRO A 486 12.09 11.24 -21.65
N ALA A 487 11.48 11.64 -20.53
CA ALA A 487 10.36 12.54 -20.46
C ALA A 487 10.69 14.02 -20.70
N TYR A 488 11.86 14.49 -20.28
CA TYR A 488 12.17 15.93 -20.22
C TYR A 488 13.20 16.36 -21.27
N SER A 489 14.00 15.44 -21.80
CA SER A 489 15.05 15.76 -22.76
C SER A 489 15.19 14.68 -23.83
N SER A 490 15.61 15.07 -25.03
CA SER A 490 16.12 14.14 -26.05
C SER A 490 17.49 13.56 -25.68
N ALA A 491 18.11 14.05 -24.60
CA ALA A 491 19.38 13.55 -24.12
C ALA A 491 19.17 12.18 -23.49
N SER A 492 19.80 11.16 -24.08
CA SER A 492 19.85 9.85 -23.45
C SER A 492 20.95 9.83 -22.39
N LYS A 493 20.73 9.07 -21.32
CA LYS A 493 21.74 8.80 -20.29
C LYS A 493 23.09 8.37 -20.86
N ILE A 494 23.05 7.50 -21.86
CA ILE A 494 24.22 7.06 -22.64
C ILE A 494 24.97 8.24 -23.28
N GLN A 495 24.26 9.18 -23.91
CA GLN A 495 24.89 10.35 -24.52
C GLN A 495 25.56 11.24 -23.48
N GLU A 496 24.93 11.44 -22.33
CA GLU A 496 25.54 12.23 -21.25
C GLU A 496 26.75 11.53 -20.64
N ILE A 497 26.73 10.20 -20.51
CA ILE A 497 27.90 9.41 -20.09
C ILE A 497 29.06 9.63 -21.07
N TYR A 498 28.85 9.48 -22.39
CA TYR A 498 29.91 9.75 -23.37
C TYR A 498 30.43 11.20 -23.31
N ARG A 499 29.55 12.16 -23.04
CA ARG A 499 29.93 13.57 -22.90
C ARG A 499 30.84 13.83 -21.69
N LEU A 500 30.84 12.97 -20.66
CA LEU A 500 31.70 13.12 -19.48
C LEU A 500 33.19 13.19 -19.83
N LEU A 501 33.61 12.54 -20.92
CA LEU A 501 35.00 12.57 -21.42
C LEU A 501 35.49 13.99 -21.72
N HIS A 502 34.58 14.92 -22.02
CA HIS A 502 34.89 16.33 -22.29
C HIS A 502 34.59 17.24 -21.10
N ARG A 503 34.30 16.65 -19.93
CA ARG A 503 33.84 17.36 -18.74
C ARG A 503 34.75 17.19 -17.55
N ASN A 504 35.92 16.54 -17.64
CA ASN A 504 36.93 16.47 -16.56
C ASN A 504 36.35 16.37 -15.12
N PRO A 505 35.54 15.35 -14.80
CA PRO A 505 35.12 15.08 -13.43
C PRO A 505 36.24 14.44 -12.59
N ASP A 506 36.31 14.76 -11.30
CA ASP A 506 37.08 13.97 -10.33
C ASP A 506 36.28 12.76 -9.84
N LEU A 507 34.95 12.90 -9.75
CA LEU A 507 34.02 11.85 -9.34
C LEU A 507 32.76 11.92 -10.20
N VAL A 508 32.30 10.75 -10.64
CA VAL A 508 31.06 10.60 -11.40
C VAL A 508 30.07 9.82 -10.55
N TYR A 509 28.86 10.36 -10.40
CA TYR A 509 27.74 9.67 -9.79
C TYR A 509 26.76 9.27 -10.89
N LEU A 510 26.54 7.97 -11.04
CA LEU A 510 25.50 7.41 -11.91
C LEU A 510 24.41 6.86 -11.00
N GLY A 511 23.19 7.37 -11.11
CA GLY A 511 22.10 7.02 -10.18
C GLY A 511 21.79 5.53 -10.13
N GLU A 512 21.36 4.96 -11.25
CA GLU A 512 21.20 3.53 -11.45
C GLU A 512 21.81 3.14 -12.80
N ILE A 513 22.15 1.88 -13.03
CA ILE A 513 22.55 1.36 -14.34
C ILE A 513 21.64 0.16 -14.61
N LEU A 514 20.73 0.30 -15.59
CA LEU A 514 19.64 -0.66 -15.81
C LEU A 514 19.82 -1.49 -17.08
N THR A 515 20.57 -0.96 -18.05
CA THR A 515 20.74 -1.58 -19.37
C THR A 515 22.19 -1.93 -19.64
N LYS A 516 22.40 -2.88 -20.56
CA LYS A 516 23.75 -3.28 -20.98
C LYS A 516 24.46 -2.14 -21.69
N GLU A 517 23.70 -1.35 -22.44
CA GLU A 517 24.19 -0.20 -23.19
C GLU A 517 24.67 0.91 -22.26
N GLU A 518 23.96 1.17 -21.16
CA GLU A 518 24.40 2.10 -20.11
C GLU A 518 25.68 1.64 -19.42
N ALA A 519 25.83 0.33 -19.18
CA ALA A 519 27.03 -0.21 -18.56
C ALA A 519 28.25 -0.23 -19.50
N HIS A 520 28.02 -0.24 -20.81
CA HIS A 520 29.06 -0.24 -21.83
C HIS A 520 29.54 1.18 -22.17
N ALA A 521 28.66 2.17 -22.06
CA ALA A 521 29.01 3.59 -22.22
C ALA A 521 29.94 4.05 -21.10
#